data_AF-A0AAE8M669-F1
#
_entry.id   AF-A0AAE8M669-F1
#
_cell.length_a   1.000
_cell.length_b   1.000
_cell.length_c   1.000
_cell.angle_alpha   90.00
_cell.angle_beta   90.00
_cell.angle_gamma   90.00
#
_symmetry.space_group_name_H-M   'P 1'
#
loop_
_entity.id
_entity.type
_entity.pdbx_description
1 polymer ?
#
loop_
_entity_poly.entity_id
_entity_poly.type
_entity_poly.pdbx_seq_one_letter_code
_entity_poly.pdbx_strand_id
1 'polypeptide(L)'
;MELTSFFFRVAVFTLLAAIPSVHASADVIVPWNMTADEVYDLRVQSVDPDSSVRQRANAYRVYLALTPPGWGTGAVCWLAYQVDIDTTQVNISIPADVAPDKSRVRLSTSFMKKGDSRTQGFSYSANTLLLGANGTWSQRELDGWVIGSAEEISCWAYGCARSCEDQYYTGDKTRSSDGTSDRKADACVKKCAKTLNPRGAAANTISMPSLLVVGVIVGLVHVITDFF
;
A
#
# COMPACT_ATOMS: atom_id res chain seq x y z
N MET A 1 6.36 -71.48 -2.39
CA MET A 1 5.68 -70.84 -1.24
C MET A 1 6.78 -70.39 -0.28
N GLU A 2 7.63 -69.42 -0.60
CA GLU A 2 7.39 -67.99 -0.89
C GLU A 2 6.61 -67.30 0.24
N LEU A 3 7.19 -67.29 1.44
CA LEU A 3 6.57 -66.68 2.63
C LEU A 3 7.61 -66.11 3.60
N THR A 4 8.62 -65.40 3.10
CA THR A 4 9.61 -64.71 3.96
C THR A 4 10.15 -63.39 3.39
N SER A 5 9.48 -62.78 2.41
CA SER A 5 9.94 -61.52 1.80
C SER A 5 8.88 -60.41 1.87
N PHE A 6 8.43 -60.06 3.08
CA PHE A 6 7.49 -58.94 3.25
C PHE A 6 7.74 -58.04 4.47
N PHE A 7 8.87 -58.18 5.19
CA PHE A 7 9.10 -57.43 6.42
C PHE A 7 10.32 -56.48 6.44
N PHE A 8 10.99 -56.25 5.31
CA PHE A 8 12.16 -55.36 5.29
C PHE A 8 12.15 -54.36 4.12
N ARG A 9 11.09 -53.53 4.01
CA ARG A 9 11.11 -52.30 3.20
C ARG A 9 10.21 -51.20 3.77
N VAL A 10 10.36 -50.88 5.05
CA VAL A 10 9.85 -49.60 5.59
C VAL A 10 10.89 -49.05 6.56
N ALA A 11 11.96 -48.49 6.03
CA ALA A 11 12.83 -47.62 6.79
C ALA A 11 13.34 -46.53 5.87
N VAL A 12 13.33 -45.30 6.38
CA VAL A 12 13.94 -44.08 5.84
C VAL A 12 13.10 -43.31 4.82
N PHE A 13 12.06 -42.63 5.32
CA PHE A 13 11.59 -41.36 4.75
C PHE A 13 11.07 -40.44 5.86
N THR A 14 11.95 -40.02 6.77
CA THR A 14 11.67 -38.88 7.67
C THR A 14 12.92 -38.05 7.85
N LEU A 15 13.29 -37.32 6.81
CA LEU A 15 14.11 -36.11 6.95
C LEU A 15 13.51 -35.03 6.05
N LEU A 16 12.26 -34.64 6.34
CA LEU A 16 11.76 -33.35 5.87
C LEU A 16 12.44 -32.29 6.72
N ALA A 17 13.26 -31.52 6.03
CA ALA A 17 14.08 -30.47 6.56
C ALA A 17 13.22 -29.46 7.36
N ALA A 18 13.46 -29.39 8.67
CA ALA A 18 13.23 -28.16 9.40
C ALA A 18 14.31 -27.16 8.95
N ILE A 19 14.14 -26.60 7.75
CA ILE A 19 14.89 -25.42 7.36
C ILE A 19 14.27 -24.29 8.19
N PRO A 20 14.98 -23.69 9.16
CA PRO A 20 14.51 -22.46 9.75
C PRO A 20 14.39 -21.46 8.60
N SER A 21 13.15 -21.13 8.24
CA SER A 21 12.88 -20.11 7.25
C SER A 21 13.31 -18.78 7.86
N VAL A 22 14.54 -18.36 7.57
CA VAL A 22 15.01 -17.01 7.88
C VAL A 22 14.24 -16.09 6.94
N HIS A 23 13.01 -15.75 7.29
CA HIS A 23 12.24 -14.74 6.60
C HIS A 23 12.85 -13.39 6.95
N ALA A 24 13.59 -12.82 5.99
CA ALA A 24 14.18 -11.49 6.09
C ALA A 24 13.13 -10.37 6.10
N SER A 25 11.84 -10.71 5.97
CA SER A 25 10.72 -9.79 5.89
C SER A 25 9.42 -10.51 6.29
N ALA A 26 8.47 -9.80 6.90
CA ALA A 26 7.16 -10.39 7.20
C ALA A 26 6.46 -10.74 5.88
N ASP A 27 6.06 -12.01 5.72
CA ASP A 27 5.24 -12.41 4.58
C ASP A 27 3.81 -11.90 4.78
N VAL A 28 3.17 -11.49 3.70
CA VAL A 28 1.86 -10.84 3.70
C VAL A 28 0.92 -11.62 2.79
N ILE A 29 -0.11 -12.19 3.39
CA ILE A 29 -1.12 -12.97 2.66
C ILE A 29 -2.21 -12.01 2.18
N VAL A 30 -2.44 -11.99 0.87
CA VAL A 30 -3.45 -11.13 0.21
C VAL A 30 -4.45 -11.97 -0.58
N PRO A 31 -5.72 -11.55 -0.64
CA PRO A 31 -6.68 -12.18 -1.53
C PRO A 31 -6.30 -11.92 -3.00
N TRP A 32 -6.83 -12.75 -3.91
CA TRP A 32 -6.56 -12.63 -5.34
C TRP A 32 -7.08 -11.31 -5.94
N ASN A 33 -8.19 -10.80 -5.41
CA ASN A 33 -8.77 -9.51 -5.77
C ASN A 33 -8.93 -8.66 -4.51
N MET A 34 -8.73 -7.35 -4.67
CA MET A 34 -9.07 -6.34 -3.68
C MET A 34 -9.86 -5.25 -4.37
N THR A 35 -10.96 -4.82 -3.79
CA THR A 35 -11.74 -3.66 -4.23
C THR A 35 -11.20 -2.41 -3.54
N ALA A 36 -11.07 -1.32 -4.28
CA ALA A 36 -10.73 -0.03 -3.72
C ALA A 36 -11.77 0.45 -2.69
N ASP A 37 -11.33 1.25 -1.73
CA ASP A 37 -12.12 1.81 -0.62
C ASP A 37 -12.76 0.78 0.32
N GLU A 38 -12.62 -0.52 0.06
CA GLU A 38 -12.97 -1.58 1.02
C GLU A 38 -11.88 -1.72 2.10
N VAL A 39 -12.30 -2.15 3.29
CA VAL A 39 -11.40 -2.43 4.41
C VAL A 39 -11.03 -3.91 4.42
N TYR A 40 -9.74 -4.19 4.49
CA TYR A 40 -9.18 -5.53 4.56
C TYR A 40 -8.40 -5.72 5.87
N ASP A 41 -8.66 -6.83 6.55
CA ASP A 41 -7.85 -7.30 7.67
C ASP A 41 -6.62 -8.04 7.13
N LEU A 42 -5.49 -7.35 7.11
CA LEU A 42 -4.24 -7.85 6.59
C LEU A 42 -3.49 -8.68 7.63
N ARG A 43 -3.16 -9.92 7.27
CA ARG A 43 -2.34 -10.80 8.11
C ARG A 43 -0.86 -10.67 7.77
N VAL A 44 -0.09 -10.27 8.77
CA VAL A 44 1.36 -10.09 8.72
C VAL A 44 2.01 -11.15 9.59
N GLN A 45 3.02 -11.85 9.04
CA GLN A 45 3.72 -12.90 9.78
C GLN A 45 4.40 -12.35 11.03
N SER A 46 4.26 -13.06 12.15
CA SER A 46 4.92 -12.73 13.41
C SER A 46 6.44 -12.84 13.28
N VAL A 47 7.17 -11.88 13.85
CA VAL A 47 8.63 -11.91 13.93
C VAL A 47 9.06 -12.64 15.20
N ASP A 48 9.98 -13.60 15.06
CA ASP A 48 10.54 -14.33 16.20
C ASP A 48 11.16 -13.35 17.24
N PRO A 49 10.82 -13.47 18.55
CA PRO A 49 11.40 -12.70 19.66
C PRO A 49 12.93 -12.65 19.70
N ASP A 50 13.60 -13.70 19.25
CA ASP A 50 15.06 -13.83 19.30
C ASP A 50 15.74 -13.52 17.96
N SER A 51 14.97 -13.09 16.95
CA SER A 51 15.53 -12.76 15.63
C SER A 51 16.43 -11.52 15.65
N SER A 52 17.44 -11.50 14.77
CA SER A 52 18.29 -10.33 14.55
C SER A 52 17.52 -9.10 14.02
N VAL A 53 16.32 -9.31 13.45
CA VAL A 53 15.41 -8.23 13.03
C VAL A 53 15.00 -7.38 14.23
N ARG A 54 14.72 -7.99 15.39
CA ARG A 54 14.28 -7.24 16.59
C ARG A 54 15.36 -6.35 17.19
N GLN A 55 16.63 -6.64 16.93
CA GLN A 55 17.74 -5.77 17.35
C GLN A 55 17.75 -4.44 16.56
N ARG A 56 17.18 -4.44 15.36
CA ARG A 56 17.21 -3.30 14.42
C ARG A 56 15.85 -2.68 14.13
N ALA A 57 14.75 -3.31 14.55
CA ALA A 57 13.39 -2.84 14.31
C ALA A 57 12.45 -3.20 15.46
N ASN A 58 11.52 -2.30 15.77
CA ASN A 58 10.43 -2.49 16.74
C ASN A 58 9.07 -2.10 16.17
N ALA A 59 9.02 -1.79 14.87
CA ALA A 59 7.81 -1.52 14.10
C ALA A 59 8.00 -1.96 12.65
N TYR A 60 6.90 -1.96 11.90
CA TYR A 60 6.91 -2.07 10.44
C TYR A 60 5.92 -1.07 9.83
N ARG A 61 6.12 -0.81 8.53
CA ARG A 61 5.21 -0.02 7.70
C ARG A 61 4.62 -0.92 6.62
N VAL A 62 3.34 -0.69 6.30
CA VAL A 62 2.64 -1.36 5.19
C VAL A 62 2.52 -0.38 4.03
N TYR A 63 2.84 -0.83 2.83
CA TYR A 63 2.83 -0.05 1.60
C TYR A 63 1.96 -0.70 0.54
N LEU A 64 1.43 0.14 -0.34
CA LEU A 64 1.00 -0.30 -1.65
C LEU A 64 2.19 -0.24 -2.60
N ALA A 65 2.37 -1.31 -3.36
CA ALA A 65 3.33 -1.37 -4.45
C ALA A 65 2.61 -1.49 -5.80
N LEU A 66 3.00 -0.63 -6.73
CA LEU A 66 2.43 -0.55 -8.06
C LEU A 66 3.45 -1.02 -9.09
N THR A 67 2.94 -1.48 -10.24
CA THR A 67 3.74 -1.80 -11.43
C THR A 67 3.21 -0.98 -12.59
N PRO A 68 3.61 0.31 -12.70
CA PRO A 68 3.18 1.11 -13.85
C PRO A 68 3.75 0.51 -15.15
N PRO A 69 3.06 0.69 -16.28
CA PRO A 69 3.53 0.20 -17.57
C PRO A 69 4.96 0.66 -17.87
N GLY A 70 5.80 -0.26 -18.36
CA GLY A 70 7.16 0.07 -18.83
C GLY A 70 8.28 -0.06 -17.80
N TRP A 71 7.99 -0.35 -16.53
CA TRP A 71 9.04 -0.55 -15.51
C TRP A 71 8.60 -1.44 -14.33
N GLY A 72 9.51 -1.66 -13.38
CA GLY A 72 9.36 -2.67 -12.31
C GLY A 72 8.40 -2.28 -11.19
N THR A 73 8.02 -3.27 -10.38
CA THR A 73 7.17 -3.07 -9.19
C THR A 73 7.96 -2.39 -8.07
N GLY A 74 7.36 -1.40 -7.41
CA GLY A 74 7.93 -0.76 -6.22
C GLY A 74 6.89 -0.19 -5.28
N ALA A 75 7.25 -0.03 -4.00
CA ALA A 75 6.41 0.67 -3.02
C ALA A 75 6.27 2.14 -3.42
N VAL A 76 5.03 2.65 -3.47
CA VAL A 76 4.75 4.02 -3.94
C VAL A 76 4.10 4.90 -2.87
N CYS A 77 3.36 4.30 -1.93
CA CYS A 77 2.69 5.02 -0.85
C CYS A 77 2.46 4.07 0.33
N TRP A 78 2.34 4.64 1.54
CA TRP A 78 2.04 3.85 2.73
C TRP A 78 0.53 3.74 2.99
N LEU A 79 0.09 2.56 3.44
CA LEU A 79 -1.28 2.25 3.86
C LEU A 79 -1.42 2.28 5.40
N ALA A 80 -0.36 1.88 6.10
CA ALA A 80 -0.25 1.97 7.56
C ALA A 80 1.18 2.37 7.93
N TYR A 81 1.36 3.42 8.73
CA TYR A 81 2.64 4.13 8.86
C TYR A 81 3.67 3.52 9.83
N GLN A 82 3.30 3.26 11.08
CA GLN A 82 4.17 2.65 12.09
C GLN A 82 3.34 1.67 12.93
N VAL A 83 3.34 0.41 12.52
CA VAL A 83 2.65 -0.68 13.20
C VAL A 83 3.63 -1.40 14.11
N ASP A 84 3.21 -1.75 15.32
CA ASP A 84 4.06 -2.45 16.29
C ASP A 84 4.48 -3.82 15.75
N ILE A 85 5.75 -4.19 15.95
CA ILE A 85 6.30 -5.42 15.37
C ILE A 85 5.59 -6.71 15.81
N ASP A 86 4.91 -6.67 16.97
CA ASP A 86 4.12 -7.78 17.52
C ASP A 86 2.68 -7.82 16.98
N THR A 87 2.24 -6.79 16.25
CA THR A 87 0.91 -6.75 15.65
C THR A 87 0.90 -7.57 14.37
N THR A 88 0.06 -8.60 14.30
CA THR A 88 -0.04 -9.52 13.15
C THR A 88 -1.29 -9.30 12.30
N GLN A 89 -2.17 -8.38 12.70
CA GLN A 89 -3.41 -8.03 12.02
C GLN A 89 -3.51 -6.52 11.86
N VAL A 90 -3.72 -6.05 10.63
CA VAL A 90 -3.75 -4.61 10.31
C VAL A 90 -4.90 -4.32 9.36
N ASN A 91 -5.80 -3.45 9.78
CA ASN A 91 -6.84 -2.95 8.88
C ASN A 91 -6.27 -1.92 7.90
N ILE A 92 -6.39 -2.22 6.61
CA ILE A 92 -5.99 -1.34 5.52
C ILE A 92 -7.16 -1.08 4.58
N SER A 93 -7.10 0.03 3.85
CA SER A 93 -7.96 0.29 2.70
C SER A 93 -7.12 0.96 1.62
N ILE A 94 -7.35 0.57 0.37
CA ILE A 94 -6.62 1.10 -0.80
C ILE A 94 -7.53 2.15 -1.47
N PRO A 95 -7.16 3.44 -1.46
CA PRO A 95 -7.98 4.49 -2.06
C PRO A 95 -8.18 4.28 -3.57
N ALA A 96 -9.39 4.57 -4.07
CA ALA A 96 -9.72 4.38 -5.48
C ALA A 96 -8.86 5.19 -6.46
N ASP A 97 -8.35 6.36 -6.05
CA ASP A 97 -7.55 7.24 -6.91
C ASP A 97 -6.09 6.79 -7.07
N VAL A 98 -5.66 5.74 -6.36
CA VAL A 98 -4.25 5.35 -6.30
C VAL A 98 -3.74 4.72 -7.59
N ALA A 99 -4.59 4.08 -8.39
CA ALA A 99 -4.22 3.40 -9.64
C ALA A 99 -5.44 3.21 -10.54
N PRO A 100 -5.26 2.86 -11.83
CA PRO A 100 -6.37 2.45 -12.69
C PRO A 100 -7.07 1.17 -12.22
N ASP A 101 -8.33 1.03 -12.61
CA ASP A 101 -9.07 -0.23 -12.45
C ASP A 101 -8.31 -1.39 -13.09
N LYS A 102 -8.39 -2.57 -12.45
CA LYS A 102 -7.70 -3.82 -12.85
C LYS A 102 -6.18 -3.70 -12.89
N SER A 103 -5.60 -2.78 -12.13
CA SER A 103 -4.16 -2.74 -11.92
C SER A 103 -3.68 -3.95 -11.11
N ARG A 104 -2.54 -4.52 -11.51
CA ARG A 104 -1.83 -5.51 -10.69
C ARG A 104 -1.05 -4.78 -9.61
N VAL A 105 -1.39 -5.05 -8.37
CA VAL A 105 -0.76 -4.43 -7.19
C VAL A 105 -0.19 -5.50 -6.28
N ARG A 106 0.71 -5.08 -5.40
CA ARG A 106 1.23 -5.90 -4.30
C ARG A 106 1.15 -5.10 -3.02
N LEU A 107 0.99 -5.78 -1.89
CA LEU A 107 1.25 -5.17 -0.60
C LEU A 107 2.71 -5.42 -0.24
N SER A 108 3.29 -4.44 0.43
CA SER A 108 4.67 -4.53 0.87
C SER A 108 4.77 -4.17 2.34
N THR A 109 5.66 -4.85 3.06
CA THR A 109 6.02 -4.49 4.43
C THR A 109 7.48 -4.18 4.52
N SER A 110 7.82 -3.19 5.33
CA SER A 110 9.21 -2.89 5.66
C SER A 110 9.39 -2.65 7.15
N PHE A 111 10.45 -3.21 7.70
CA PHE A 111 10.78 -3.04 9.12
C PHE A 111 11.42 -1.69 9.39
N MET A 112 11.19 -1.16 10.57
CA MET A 112 11.73 0.13 10.99
C MET A 112 11.86 0.24 12.51
N LYS A 113 12.58 1.26 12.98
CA LYS A 113 12.46 1.70 14.36
C LYS A 113 11.38 2.77 14.46
N LYS A 114 10.54 2.69 15.49
CA LYS A 114 9.56 3.73 15.82
C LYS A 114 10.27 5.08 15.93
N GLY A 115 9.66 6.10 15.34
CA GLY A 115 10.24 7.45 15.26
C GLY A 115 11.19 7.66 14.07
N ASP A 116 11.73 6.62 13.44
CA ASP A 116 12.50 6.78 12.22
C ASP A 116 11.57 7.11 11.04
N SER A 117 12.07 7.94 10.12
CA SER A 117 11.36 8.24 8.87
C SER A 117 11.58 7.18 7.80
N ARG A 118 12.70 6.43 7.88
CA ARG A 118 13.14 5.46 6.88
C ARG A 118 12.92 4.02 7.32
N THR A 119 12.62 3.17 6.36
CA THR A 119 12.47 1.73 6.55
C THR A 119 13.64 0.92 6.00
N GLN A 120 13.67 -0.39 6.29
CA GLN A 120 14.77 -1.30 5.97
C GLN A 120 14.29 -2.44 5.05
N GLY A 121 14.56 -2.31 3.75
CA GLY A 121 14.21 -3.31 2.73
C GLY A 121 12.70 -3.35 2.43
N PHE A 122 12.24 -4.30 1.61
CA PHE A 122 10.82 -4.47 1.32
C PHE A 122 10.50 -5.96 1.15
N SER A 123 9.51 -6.46 1.89
CA SER A 123 8.77 -7.70 1.56
C SER A 123 7.74 -7.37 0.51
N TYR A 124 7.41 -8.30 -0.38
CA TYR A 124 6.25 -8.12 -1.26
C TYR A 124 5.37 -9.36 -1.23
N SER A 125 4.07 -9.15 -1.05
CA SER A 125 3.04 -10.20 -1.17
C SER A 125 3.02 -10.80 -2.57
N ALA A 126 2.20 -11.83 -2.79
CA ALA A 126 1.77 -12.21 -4.14
C ALA A 126 1.06 -11.04 -4.84
N ASN A 127 0.98 -11.10 -6.18
CA ASN A 127 0.20 -10.14 -6.96
C ASN A 127 -1.29 -10.31 -6.68
N THR A 128 -2.00 -9.18 -6.58
CA THR A 128 -3.46 -9.11 -6.48
C THR A 128 -4.00 -8.11 -7.50
N LEU A 129 -5.27 -8.25 -7.88
CA LEU A 129 -5.95 -7.36 -8.81
C LEU A 129 -6.74 -6.32 -8.02
N LEU A 130 -6.46 -5.03 -8.25
CA LEU A 130 -7.24 -3.93 -7.69
C LEU A 130 -8.46 -3.66 -8.57
N LEU A 131 -9.65 -3.73 -7.99
CA LEU A 131 -10.94 -3.52 -8.66
C LEU A 131 -11.61 -2.24 -8.14
N GLY A 132 -12.43 -1.58 -8.97
CA GLY A 132 -13.19 -0.40 -8.55
C GLY A 132 -12.36 0.86 -8.35
N ALA A 133 -11.07 0.82 -8.69
CA ALA A 133 -10.20 1.98 -8.68
C ALA A 133 -10.49 2.89 -9.89
N ASN A 134 -10.26 4.20 -9.75
CA ASN A 134 -10.56 5.21 -10.76
C ASN A 134 -9.38 6.15 -11.07
N GLY A 135 -8.19 5.85 -10.55
CA GLY A 135 -6.97 6.58 -10.88
C GLY A 135 -6.55 6.39 -12.34
N THR A 136 -5.59 7.19 -12.78
CA THR A 136 -4.97 7.07 -14.11
C THR A 136 -3.46 7.10 -13.97
N TRP A 137 -2.74 6.39 -14.85
CA TRP A 137 -1.30 6.59 -14.96
C TRP A 137 -1.00 7.99 -15.49
N SER A 138 -0.16 8.74 -14.79
CA SER A 138 0.38 10.01 -15.27
C SER A 138 1.38 9.77 -16.41
N GLN A 139 1.62 10.77 -17.26
CA GLN A 139 2.65 10.65 -18.30
C GLN A 139 4.03 10.43 -17.67
N ARG A 140 4.28 11.07 -16.52
CA ARG A 140 5.47 10.87 -15.71
C ARG A 140 5.70 9.40 -15.31
N GLU A 141 4.66 8.72 -14.80
CA GLU A 141 4.74 7.29 -14.45
C GLU A 141 5.03 6.42 -15.67
N LEU A 142 4.41 6.73 -16.82
CA LEU A 142 4.61 6.01 -18.08
C LEU A 142 6.04 6.17 -18.64
N ASP A 143 6.67 7.31 -18.35
CA ASP A 143 8.05 7.59 -18.72
C ASP A 143 9.08 7.03 -17.70
N GLY A 144 8.60 6.26 -16.71
CA GLY A 144 9.41 5.50 -15.76
C GLY A 144 9.88 6.31 -14.55
N TRP A 145 9.15 7.35 -14.16
CA TRP A 145 9.48 8.16 -13.00
C TRP A 145 8.63 7.79 -11.77
N VAL A 146 9.26 7.90 -10.60
CA VAL A 146 8.56 7.78 -9.31
C VAL A 146 7.70 9.02 -9.03
N ILE A 147 6.61 8.80 -8.29
CA ILE A 147 5.77 9.85 -7.74
C ILE A 147 6.12 10.03 -6.27
N GLY A 148 6.84 11.10 -5.96
CA GLY A 148 7.30 11.41 -4.60
C GLY A 148 8.01 10.26 -3.87
N SER A 149 7.92 10.27 -2.54
CA SER A 149 8.52 9.26 -1.67
C SER A 149 7.45 8.44 -0.97
N ALA A 150 7.51 7.12 -1.10
CA ALA A 150 6.64 6.19 -0.40
C ALA A 150 6.77 6.28 1.13
N GLU A 151 7.87 6.86 1.63
CA GLU A 151 8.09 7.10 3.06
C GLU A 151 7.30 8.32 3.58
N GLU A 152 6.97 9.27 2.70
CA GLU A 152 6.35 10.54 3.06
C GLU A 152 4.86 10.58 2.71
N ILE A 153 4.43 9.82 1.70
CA ILE A 153 3.09 9.94 1.10
C ILE A 153 2.24 8.72 1.47
N SER A 154 1.12 8.96 2.14
CA SER A 154 0.09 7.93 2.32
C SER A 154 -0.64 7.68 1.00
N CYS A 155 -1.25 6.51 0.86
CA CYS A 155 -2.04 6.22 -0.34
C CYS A 155 -3.25 7.15 -0.49
N TRP A 156 -3.74 7.75 0.60
CA TRP A 156 -4.80 8.78 0.57
C TRP A 156 -4.33 10.11 -0.03
N ALA A 157 -3.03 10.38 -0.01
CA ALA A 157 -2.43 11.57 -0.60
C ALA A 157 -1.85 11.31 -2.00
N TYR A 158 -1.82 10.06 -2.46
CA TYR A 158 -1.05 9.66 -3.63
C TYR A 158 -1.67 10.18 -4.94
N GLY A 159 -2.99 10.16 -5.10
CA GLY A 159 -3.65 10.76 -6.27
C GLY A 159 -3.35 12.26 -6.40
N CYS A 160 -3.42 13.01 -5.29
CA CYS A 160 -3.02 14.41 -5.23
C CYS A 160 -1.54 14.62 -5.59
N ALA A 161 -0.65 13.78 -5.04
CA ALA A 161 0.79 13.84 -5.33
C ALA A 161 1.07 13.57 -6.82
N ARG A 162 0.39 12.59 -7.42
CA ARG A 162 0.47 12.32 -8.86
C ARG A 162 0.06 13.54 -9.67
N SER A 163 -1.06 14.18 -9.35
CA SER A 163 -1.51 15.38 -10.06
C SER A 163 -0.50 16.53 -9.97
N CYS A 164 0.14 16.71 -8.81
CA CYS A 164 1.22 17.69 -8.66
C CYS A 164 2.40 17.38 -9.58
N GLU A 165 2.87 16.14 -9.57
CA GLU A 165 4.02 15.72 -10.37
C GLU A 165 3.75 15.79 -11.88
N ASP A 166 2.53 15.44 -12.31
CA ASP A 166 2.09 15.54 -13.70
C ASP A 166 1.95 17.01 -14.15
N GLN A 167 1.43 17.89 -13.28
CA GLN A 167 1.30 19.33 -13.56
C GLN A 167 2.63 20.01 -13.89
N TYR A 168 3.71 19.59 -13.22
CA TYR A 168 5.04 20.16 -13.40
C TYR A 168 5.96 19.24 -14.21
N TYR A 169 5.39 18.21 -14.86
CA TYR A 169 6.15 17.29 -15.68
C TYR A 169 6.54 17.95 -17.01
N THR A 170 7.83 17.93 -17.33
CA THR A 170 8.37 18.56 -18.56
C THR A 170 8.77 17.54 -19.63
N GLY A 171 8.72 16.24 -19.35
CA GLY A 171 9.18 15.18 -20.26
C GLY A 171 10.70 15.07 -20.41
N ASP A 172 11.45 16.05 -19.91
CA ASP A 172 12.87 16.21 -20.14
C ASP A 172 13.68 15.79 -18.92
N LYS A 173 14.28 14.59 -18.98
CA LYS A 173 15.11 14.04 -17.90
C LYS A 173 16.37 14.86 -17.62
N THR A 174 16.77 15.76 -18.52
CA THR A 174 17.89 16.67 -18.32
C THR A 174 17.47 17.96 -17.61
N ARG A 175 16.18 18.30 -17.59
CA ARG A 175 15.59 19.46 -16.91
C ARG A 175 15.34 19.29 -15.42
N SER A 176 15.57 18.11 -14.83
CA SER A 176 15.79 18.05 -13.38
C SER A 176 16.92 18.99 -12.91
N SER A 177 17.74 19.51 -13.84
CA SER A 177 18.76 20.53 -13.60
C SER A 177 18.26 21.98 -13.52
N ASP A 178 17.05 22.33 -13.99
CA ASP A 178 16.53 23.70 -13.84
C ASP A 178 15.96 23.97 -12.44
N GLY A 179 15.71 22.90 -11.67
CA GLY A 179 15.35 22.89 -10.25
C GLY A 179 14.02 23.56 -9.90
N THR A 180 13.37 24.27 -10.83
CA THR A 180 12.17 25.06 -10.55
C THR A 180 10.89 24.24 -10.71
N SER A 181 10.85 23.35 -11.71
CA SER A 181 9.69 22.47 -11.91
C SER A 181 9.60 21.43 -10.80
N ASP A 182 10.71 20.74 -10.53
CA ASP A 182 10.81 19.74 -9.46
C ASP A 182 10.51 20.35 -8.08
N ARG A 183 11.03 21.56 -7.79
CA ARG A 183 10.72 22.25 -6.52
C ARG A 183 9.25 22.62 -6.37
N LYS A 184 8.56 22.95 -7.47
CA LYS A 184 7.11 23.24 -7.45
C LYS A 184 6.31 21.95 -7.27
N ALA A 185 6.70 20.87 -7.94
CA ALA A 185 6.15 19.54 -7.74
C ALA A 185 6.28 19.11 -6.28
N ASP A 186 7.50 19.14 -5.72
CA ASP A 186 7.78 18.80 -4.32
C ASP A 186 6.96 19.63 -3.33
N ALA A 187 6.86 20.94 -3.55
CA ALA A 187 6.07 21.82 -2.68
C ALA A 187 4.57 21.47 -2.73
N CYS A 188 4.07 21.14 -3.92
CA CYS A 188 2.69 20.69 -4.12
C CYS A 188 2.44 19.33 -3.45
N VAL A 189 3.32 18.34 -3.67
CA VAL A 189 3.28 17.02 -3.05
C VAL A 189 3.31 17.11 -1.52
N LYS A 190 4.19 17.95 -0.94
CA LYS A 190 4.23 18.19 0.51
C LYS A 190 2.93 18.77 1.05
N LYS A 191 2.23 19.60 0.26
CA LYS A 191 0.91 20.12 0.63
C LYS A 191 -0.14 19.00 0.63
N CYS A 192 -0.12 18.10 -0.36
CA CYS A 192 -0.96 16.91 -0.37
C CYS A 192 -0.72 16.06 0.87
N ALA A 193 0.53 15.69 1.16
CA ALA A 193 0.90 14.90 2.32
C ALA A 193 0.44 15.56 3.63
N LYS A 194 0.65 16.87 3.80
CA LYS A 194 0.21 17.60 5.01
C LYS A 194 -1.31 17.58 5.21
N THR A 195 -2.08 17.57 4.12
CA THR A 195 -3.54 17.72 4.16
C THR A 195 -4.25 16.37 4.24
N LEU A 196 -3.75 15.38 3.49
CA LEU A 196 -4.44 14.12 3.23
C LEU A 196 -3.79 12.92 3.93
N ASN A 197 -2.55 13.03 4.43
CA ASN A 197 -2.02 11.94 5.24
C ASN A 197 -2.85 11.78 6.52
N PRO A 198 -3.25 10.55 6.86
CA PRO A 198 -3.84 10.25 8.16
C PRO A 198 -2.99 10.80 9.31
N ARG A 199 -3.63 11.52 10.24
CA ARG A 199 -2.96 12.04 11.45
C ARG A 199 -2.91 10.93 12.51
N GLY A 200 -1.72 10.47 12.85
CA GLY A 200 -1.49 9.46 13.89
C GLY A 200 -1.33 8.05 13.32
N ALA A 201 -0.27 7.37 13.72
CA ALA A 201 0.14 6.05 13.25
C ALA A 201 -0.64 4.90 13.92
N ALA A 202 -1.97 4.93 13.87
CA ALA A 202 -2.78 3.77 14.21
C ALA A 202 -3.43 3.27 12.93
N ALA A 203 -3.36 1.96 12.71
CA ALA A 203 -4.13 1.27 11.68
C ALA A 203 -5.55 1.86 11.62
N ASN A 204 -6.01 2.18 10.41
CA ASN A 204 -7.26 2.89 10.16
C ASN A 204 -8.44 2.21 10.88
N THR A 205 -8.74 2.63 12.11
CA THR A 205 -10.07 2.51 12.69
C THR A 205 -10.83 3.75 12.21
N ILE A 206 -11.20 3.74 10.94
CA ILE A 206 -12.18 4.71 10.44
C ILE A 206 -13.53 4.23 10.98
N SER A 207 -13.99 4.88 12.06
CA SER A 207 -15.42 5.02 12.27
C SER A 207 -15.93 5.95 11.17
N MET A 208 -16.66 5.41 10.19
CA MET A 208 -17.35 6.21 9.18
C MET A 208 -18.29 7.21 9.87
N PRO A 209 -18.12 8.53 9.72
CA PRO A 209 -19.26 9.42 9.86
C PRO A 209 -20.09 9.30 8.58
N SER A 210 -21.37 8.97 8.76
CA SER A 210 -22.39 8.82 7.72
C SER A 210 -22.31 9.92 6.65
N LEU A 211 -21.83 9.56 5.45
CA LEU A 211 -22.03 10.32 4.21
C LEU A 211 -23.46 10.11 3.71
N LEU A 212 -24.44 10.63 4.45
CA LEU A 212 -25.82 10.79 4.02
C LEU A 212 -26.40 12.04 4.70
N VAL A 213 -26.05 13.24 4.26
CA VAL A 213 -26.94 14.44 4.20
C VAL A 213 -26.22 15.53 3.37
N VAL A 214 -26.16 15.38 2.05
CA VAL A 214 -26.16 16.55 1.13
C VAL A 214 -27.00 16.17 -0.08
N GLY A 215 -28.30 16.05 0.17
CA GLY A 215 -29.32 15.96 -0.86
C GLY A 215 -30.59 16.53 -0.27
N VAL A 216 -31.22 17.47 -0.97
CA VAL A 216 -32.44 18.23 -0.62
C VAL A 216 -32.17 19.62 -0.02
N ILE A 217 -31.63 20.57 -0.82
CA ILE A 217 -32.06 21.99 -0.80
C ILE A 217 -31.93 22.59 -2.21
N VAL A 218 -32.61 22.06 -3.22
CA VAL A 218 -33.03 22.83 -4.43
C VAL A 218 -34.28 22.14 -4.98
N GLY A 219 -35.46 22.68 -4.69
CA GLY A 219 -36.71 22.12 -5.22
C GLY A 219 -37.96 22.39 -4.38
N LEU A 220 -38.09 23.56 -3.77
CA LEU A 220 -39.35 24.02 -3.16
C LEU A 220 -39.56 25.51 -3.42
N VAL A 221 -39.31 25.91 -4.66
CA VAL A 221 -39.88 27.10 -5.29
C VAL A 221 -40.74 26.53 -6.39
N HIS A 222 -42.07 26.46 -6.20
CA HIS A 222 -43.15 26.36 -7.23
C HIS A 222 -44.50 25.83 -6.69
N VAL A 223 -44.89 26.06 -5.43
CA VAL A 223 -46.31 25.87 -5.02
C VAL A 223 -46.72 26.86 -3.91
N ILE A 224 -46.62 28.17 -4.16
CA ILE A 224 -47.42 29.19 -3.43
C ILE A 224 -47.74 30.33 -4.41
N THR A 225 -48.61 30.06 -5.37
CA THR A 225 -49.48 31.05 -6.03
C THR A 225 -50.61 30.24 -6.63
N ASP A 226 -51.77 30.22 -5.96
CA ASP A 226 -53.12 30.11 -6.55
C ASP A 226 -54.12 29.77 -5.42
N PHE A 227 -54.42 30.79 -4.61
CA PHE A 227 -55.68 30.89 -3.87
C PHE A 227 -56.00 32.39 -3.72
N PHE A 228 -56.60 32.95 -4.76
CA PHE A 228 -57.57 34.05 -4.72
C PHE A 228 -58.63 33.78 -5.78
#